data_AF-A0AAD0HSY0-F1
#
_entry.id   AF-A0AAD0HSY0-F1
#
_cell.length_a   1.000
_cell.length_b   1.000
_cell.length_c   1.000
_cell.angle_alpha   90.00
_cell.angle_beta   90.00
_cell.angle_gamma   90.00
#
_symmetry.space_group_name_H-M   'P 1'
#
loop_
_entity.id
_entity.type
_entity.pdbx_description
1 polymer ?
#
loop_
_entity_poly.entity_id
_entity_poly.type
_entity_poly.pdbx_seq_one_letter_code
_entity_poly.pdbx_strand_id
1 'polypeptide(L)'
;MTIIIIGINFNIRERDLINRRLIGSTFRELFKNLLYEQSIIMIPSFILGFALSFVLNKILINSLIHKAILNSTFSINYSIANVLGVILISLIVLFLIMYFSTKKYKEIDNKNIAKNIKKQIIKFVFGLLFIISFFLLIIFNNTEVLYLFGGIFLIIGLYFVLEMTIVFISKIFFKCFSNFFFASSSIKNIEFNASLVTKIILLLVNSMIFLNFSTNVINKMGVANYDINQNTQYLNGLMFLGSYLNIVFISFTLVVLVNGFLMYLKSLEKENNLLRNLGFTRNKIFFRTLFQFTLIWIAYISLSFVGTILISIIWKDQSALSNIKYWILEIFVVFFIMLILCFINWFYKAIKNK
;
A
#
# COMPACT_ATOMS: atom_id res chain seq x y z
N MET A 1 -4.77 4.34 0.88
CA MET A 1 -3.30 4.39 0.67
C MET A 1 -2.65 5.70 1.13
N THR A 2 -3.17 6.89 0.81
CA THR A 2 -2.54 8.18 1.15
C THR A 2 -2.21 8.36 2.64
N ILE A 3 -3.12 7.98 3.53
CA ILE A 3 -2.90 8.01 4.99
C ILE A 3 -1.74 7.08 5.41
N ILE A 4 -1.54 5.97 4.70
CA ILE A 4 -0.44 5.02 4.96
C ILE A 4 0.89 5.67 4.56
N ILE A 5 0.97 6.30 3.39
CA ILE A 5 2.17 6.99 2.88
C ILE A 5 2.58 8.13 3.82
N ILE A 6 1.63 9.00 4.19
CA ILE A 6 1.87 10.07 5.16
C ILE A 6 2.31 9.48 6.51
N GLY A 7 1.70 8.37 6.93
CA GLY A 7 2.09 7.63 8.13
C GLY A 7 3.49 7.01 8.06
N ILE A 8 4.00 6.62 6.88
CA ILE A 8 5.39 6.17 6.69
C ILE A 8 6.33 7.37 6.84
N ASN A 9 5.99 8.52 6.24
CA ASN A 9 6.77 9.75 6.35
C ASN A 9 6.93 10.19 7.82
N PHE A 10 5.84 10.13 8.58
CA PHE A 10 5.87 10.42 10.01
C PHE A 10 6.76 9.46 10.80
N ASN A 11 6.67 8.14 10.57
CA ASN A 11 7.52 7.18 11.27
C ASN A 11 9.03 7.43 11.02
N ILE A 12 9.40 7.84 9.81
CA ILE A 12 10.80 8.11 9.45
C ILE A 12 11.31 9.37 10.18
N ARG A 13 10.46 10.39 10.30
CA ARG A 13 10.81 11.68 10.91
C ARG A 13 10.53 11.76 12.41
N GLU A 14 9.99 10.71 13.01
CA GLU A 14 9.55 10.69 14.41
C GLU A 14 10.65 11.17 15.36
N ARG A 15 11.87 10.63 15.23
CA ARG A 15 13.00 11.02 16.09
C ARG A 15 13.40 12.49 15.90
N ASP A 16 13.38 12.98 14.65
CA ASP A 16 13.75 14.36 14.36
C ASP A 16 12.70 15.33 14.94
N LEU A 17 11.41 14.94 14.92
CA LEU A 17 10.33 15.71 15.55
C LEU A 17 10.44 15.71 17.08
N ILE A 18 10.81 14.58 17.69
CA ILE A 18 11.10 14.51 19.13
C ILE A 18 12.26 15.44 19.48
N ASN A 19 13.35 15.40 18.70
CA ASN A 19 14.51 16.27 18.92
C ASN A 19 14.14 17.76 18.83
N ARG A 20 13.30 18.16 17.85
CA ARG A 20 12.82 19.56 17.75
C ARG A 20 12.01 19.99 18.98
N ARG A 21 11.23 19.09 19.58
CA ARG A 21 10.56 19.38 20.85
C ARG A 21 11.50 19.49 22.02
N LEU A 22 12.53 18.64 22.10
CA LEU A 22 13.55 18.74 23.14
C LEU A 22 14.30 20.07 23.09
N ILE A 23 14.41 20.67 21.90
CA ILE A 23 15.01 22.00 21.66
C ILE A 23 14.00 23.15 21.97
N GLY A 24 12.77 22.83 22.38
CA GLY A 24 11.78 23.81 22.85
C GLY A 24 10.71 24.23 21.84
N SER A 25 10.65 23.61 20.65
CA SER A 25 9.58 23.91 19.68
C SER A 25 8.20 23.50 20.22
N THR A 26 7.22 24.40 20.15
CA THR A 26 5.87 24.11 20.67
C THR A 26 5.13 23.11 19.79
N PHE A 27 4.17 22.37 20.38
CA PHE A 27 3.34 21.43 19.64
C PHE A 27 2.58 22.11 18.47
N ARG A 28 2.05 23.30 18.71
CA ARG A 28 1.28 24.06 17.73
C ARG A 28 2.13 24.44 16.53
N GLU A 29 3.37 24.87 16.74
CA GLU A 29 4.31 25.22 15.67
C GLU A 29 4.70 24.00 14.85
N LEU A 30 5.04 22.88 15.49
CA LEU A 30 5.38 21.64 14.78
C LEU A 30 4.21 21.11 13.97
N PHE A 31 3.00 21.13 14.52
CA PHE A 31 1.78 20.76 13.80
C PHE A 31 1.51 21.68 12.60
N LYS A 32 1.66 23.00 12.77
CA LYS A 32 1.48 23.98 11.68
C LYS A 32 2.50 23.77 10.57
N ASN A 33 3.77 23.56 10.93
CA ASN A 33 4.85 23.33 9.96
C ASN A 33 4.64 22.02 9.19
N LEU A 34 4.23 20.95 9.86
CA LEU A 34 3.90 19.68 9.20
C LEU A 34 2.70 19.80 8.25
N LEU A 35 1.65 20.54 8.64
CA LEU A 35 0.53 20.83 7.75
C LEU A 35 0.98 21.63 6.53
N TYR A 36 1.83 22.64 6.69
CA TYR A 36 2.36 23.39 5.55
C TYR A 36 3.20 22.52 4.62
N GLU A 37 4.11 21.72 5.16
CA GLU A 37 4.92 20.79 4.37
C GLU A 37 4.06 19.82 3.54
N GLN A 38 3.00 19.26 4.15
CA GLN A 38 2.06 18.41 3.43
C GLN A 38 1.27 19.21 2.38
N SER A 39 0.82 20.42 2.71
CA SER A 39 0.03 21.25 1.81
C SER A 39 0.80 21.64 0.56
N ILE A 40 2.09 21.99 0.70
CA ILE A 40 2.99 22.35 -0.41
C ILE A 40 3.12 21.21 -1.42
N ILE A 41 2.99 19.95 -0.99
CA ILE A 41 3.07 18.79 -1.89
C ILE A 41 1.67 18.42 -2.41
N MET A 42 0.68 18.35 -1.52
CA MET A 42 -0.63 17.80 -1.82
C MET A 42 -1.51 18.74 -2.65
N ILE A 43 -1.46 20.06 -2.40
CA ILE A 43 -2.28 21.02 -3.15
C ILE A 43 -1.84 21.09 -4.62
N PRO A 44 -0.54 21.25 -4.97
CA PRO A 44 -0.11 21.22 -6.36
C PRO A 44 -0.41 19.87 -7.03
N SER A 45 -0.23 18.76 -6.31
CA SER A 45 -0.57 17.41 -6.83
C SER A 45 -2.06 17.29 -7.13
N PHE A 46 -2.92 17.85 -6.27
CA PHE A 46 -4.37 17.89 -6.49
C PHE A 46 -4.73 18.73 -7.73
N ILE A 47 -4.16 19.93 -7.87
CA ILE A 47 -4.40 20.80 -9.02
C ILE A 47 -3.96 20.12 -10.32
N LEU A 48 -2.77 19.51 -10.33
CA LEU A 48 -2.25 18.76 -11.48
C LEU A 48 -3.14 17.55 -11.81
N GLY A 49 -3.55 16.77 -10.81
CA GLY A 49 -4.45 15.63 -11.00
C GLY A 49 -5.81 16.05 -11.54
N PHE A 50 -6.35 17.17 -11.06
CA PHE A 50 -7.59 17.73 -11.54
C PHE A 50 -7.48 18.21 -12.99
N ALA A 51 -6.43 18.94 -13.35
CA ALA A 51 -6.18 19.37 -14.73
C ALA A 51 -6.01 18.17 -15.68
N LEU A 52 -5.24 17.16 -15.28
CA LEU A 52 -5.06 15.92 -16.04
C LEU A 52 -6.36 15.15 -16.22
N SER A 53 -7.28 15.21 -15.25
CA SER A 53 -8.57 14.51 -15.34
C SER A 53 -9.40 14.96 -16.55
N PHE A 54 -9.35 16.22 -16.95
CA PHE A 54 -10.05 16.70 -18.16
C PHE A 54 -9.51 16.04 -19.42
N VAL A 55 -8.18 15.99 -19.56
CA VAL A 55 -7.51 15.37 -20.72
C VAL A 55 -7.80 13.87 -20.75
N LEU A 56 -7.65 13.20 -19.60
CA LEU A 56 -7.90 11.76 -19.47
C LEU A 56 -9.36 11.42 -19.76
N ASN A 57 -10.31 12.18 -19.23
CA ASN A 57 -11.73 11.98 -19.50
C ASN A 57 -12.06 12.16 -20.98
N LYS A 58 -11.45 13.14 -21.66
CA LYS A 58 -11.65 13.32 -23.11
C LYS A 58 -11.10 12.13 -23.91
N ILE A 59 -9.89 11.67 -23.59
CA ILE A 59 -9.30 10.47 -24.22
C ILE A 59 -10.19 9.25 -23.97
N LEU A 60 -10.71 9.12 -22.75
CA LEU A 60 -11.58 8.03 -22.32
C LEU A 60 -12.91 8.02 -23.07
N ILE A 61 -13.61 9.15 -23.15
CA ILE A 61 -14.84 9.28 -23.94
C ILE A 61 -14.58 8.94 -25.41
N ASN A 62 -13.52 9.49 -26.00
CA ASN A 62 -13.19 9.21 -27.40
C ASN A 62 -12.93 7.72 -27.64
N SER A 63 -12.23 7.06 -26.71
CA SER A 63 -12.02 5.61 -26.79
C SER A 63 -13.32 4.82 -26.65
N LEU A 64 -14.26 5.26 -25.81
CA LEU A 64 -15.56 4.61 -25.62
C LEU A 64 -16.48 4.81 -26.83
N ILE A 65 -16.46 5.99 -27.45
CA ILE A 65 -17.17 6.28 -28.71
C ILE A 65 -16.60 5.42 -29.84
N HIS A 66 -15.27 5.36 -29.98
CA HIS A 66 -14.63 4.52 -30.99
C HIS A 66 -14.96 3.03 -30.80
N LYS A 67 -15.18 2.58 -29.56
CA LYS A 67 -15.61 1.21 -29.26
C LYS A 67 -17.13 1.00 -29.37
N ALA A 68 -17.88 1.99 -29.84
CA ALA A 68 -19.35 1.97 -29.95
C ALA A 68 -20.07 1.65 -28.62
N ILE A 69 -19.42 1.96 -27.48
CA ILE A 69 -19.99 1.80 -26.14
C ILE A 69 -20.82 3.02 -25.76
N LEU A 70 -20.37 4.21 -26.17
CA LEU A 70 -21.09 5.47 -26.01
C LEU A 70 -21.53 5.99 -27.37
N ASN A 71 -22.68 6.65 -27.41
CA ASN A 71 -23.14 7.37 -28.60
C ASN A 71 -22.13 8.45 -29.00
N SER A 72 -21.98 8.67 -30.30
CA SER A 72 -21.07 9.69 -30.86
C SER A 72 -21.37 11.11 -30.39
N THR A 73 -22.59 11.35 -29.90
CA THR A 73 -23.06 12.62 -29.34
C THR A 73 -22.81 12.76 -27.83
N PHE A 74 -22.33 11.71 -27.15
CA PHE A 74 -22.12 11.77 -25.71
C PHE A 74 -20.93 12.67 -25.36
N SER A 75 -21.20 13.69 -24.54
CA SER A 75 -20.19 14.59 -23.98
C SER A 75 -20.39 14.71 -22.48
N ILE A 76 -19.29 14.73 -21.71
CA ILE A 76 -19.37 15.04 -20.28
C ILE A 76 -19.80 16.50 -20.10
N ASN A 77 -20.82 16.71 -19.27
CA ASN A 77 -21.26 18.04 -18.90
C ASN A 77 -20.29 18.66 -17.87
N TYR A 78 -19.38 19.49 -18.36
CA TYR A 78 -18.46 20.27 -17.54
C TYR A 78 -19.05 21.62 -17.11
N SER A 79 -20.32 21.64 -16.67
CA SER A 79 -20.91 22.86 -16.14
C SER A 79 -20.04 23.43 -15.02
N ILE A 80 -19.89 24.76 -15.01
CA ILE A 80 -19.03 25.47 -14.05
C ILE A 80 -19.45 25.12 -12.61
N ALA A 81 -20.75 24.99 -12.36
CA ALA A 81 -21.29 24.57 -11.06
C ALA A 81 -20.81 23.18 -10.62
N ASN A 82 -20.80 22.20 -11.53
CA ASN A 82 -20.31 20.84 -11.24
C ASN A 82 -18.80 20.84 -10.98
N VAL A 83 -18.03 21.58 -11.79
CA VAL A 83 -16.58 21.73 -11.63
C VAL A 83 -16.24 22.34 -10.27
N LEU A 84 -16.90 23.44 -9.90
CA LEU A 84 -16.71 24.10 -8.60
C LEU A 84 -17.13 23.19 -7.43
N GLY A 85 -18.26 22.48 -7.56
CA GLY A 85 -18.71 21.54 -6.53
C GLY A 85 -17.70 20.41 -6.29
N VAL A 86 -17.17 19.81 -7.36
CA VAL A 86 -16.15 18.75 -7.27
C VAL A 86 -14.87 19.29 -6.64
N ILE A 87 -14.41 20.48 -7.01
CA ILE A 87 -13.23 21.11 -6.39
C ILE A 87 -13.44 21.33 -4.89
N LEU A 88 -14.60 21.85 -4.50
CA LEU A 88 -14.90 22.19 -3.10
C LEU A 88 -14.97 20.95 -2.21
N ILE A 89 -15.68 19.91 -2.65
CA ILE A 89 -15.74 18.62 -1.95
C ILE A 89 -14.34 18.01 -1.86
N SER A 90 -13.58 18.03 -2.95
CA SER A 90 -12.23 17.45 -2.99
C SER A 90 -11.26 18.19 -2.06
N LEU A 91 -11.34 19.52 -1.98
CA LEU A 91 -10.54 20.32 -1.05
C LEU A 91 -10.90 20.02 0.40
N ILE A 92 -12.19 19.87 0.73
CA ILE A 92 -12.63 19.47 2.08
C ILE A 92 -12.06 18.09 2.43
N VAL A 93 -12.17 17.12 1.52
CA VAL A 93 -11.63 15.77 1.71
C VAL A 93 -10.11 15.78 1.86
N LEU A 94 -9.41 16.55 1.02
CA LEU A 94 -7.95 16.72 1.09
C LEU A 94 -7.54 17.30 2.45
N PHE A 95 -8.24 18.34 2.91
CA PHE A 95 -7.98 18.97 4.19
C PHE A 95 -8.23 18.01 5.36
N LEU A 96 -9.32 17.24 5.33
CA LEU A 96 -9.59 16.21 6.32
C LEU A 96 -8.47 15.16 6.36
N ILE A 97 -8.00 14.68 5.20
CA ILE A 97 -6.89 13.72 5.12
C ILE A 97 -5.60 14.30 5.72
N MET A 98 -5.23 15.53 5.35
CA MET A 98 -4.04 16.21 5.90
C MET A 98 -4.17 16.43 7.41
N TYR A 99 -5.35 16.85 7.88
CA TYR A 99 -5.61 17.11 9.29
C TYR A 99 -5.53 15.81 10.12
N PHE A 100 -6.26 14.75 9.73
CA PHE A 100 -6.26 13.49 10.47
C PHE A 100 -4.88 12.81 10.46
N SER A 101 -4.17 12.89 9.35
CA SER A 101 -2.82 12.33 9.26
C SER A 101 -1.83 13.09 10.13
N THR A 102 -1.90 14.43 10.17
CA THR A 102 -1.03 15.27 11.01
C THR A 102 -1.42 15.21 12.49
N LYS A 103 -2.70 15.01 12.82
CA LYS A 103 -3.18 14.89 14.21
C LYS A 103 -2.54 13.72 14.96
N LYS A 104 -2.10 12.67 14.25
CA LYS A 104 -1.32 11.56 14.83
C LYS A 104 -0.01 12.02 15.50
N TYR A 105 0.51 13.19 15.15
CA TYR A 105 1.65 13.81 15.82
C TYR A 105 1.42 14.04 17.33
N LYS A 106 0.17 14.31 17.75
CA LYS A 106 -0.20 14.42 19.18
C LYS A 106 0.15 13.17 19.98
N GLU A 107 0.18 12.01 19.33
CA GLU A 107 0.44 10.73 19.98
C GLU A 107 1.95 10.47 20.21
N ILE A 108 2.85 11.25 19.59
CA ILE A 108 4.32 11.05 19.69
C ILE A 108 4.88 11.50 21.06
N ASP A 109 4.28 12.52 21.72
CA ASP A 109 4.64 12.89 23.12
C ASP A 109 4.30 11.79 24.12
N ASN A 110 3.30 10.99 23.79
CA ASN A 110 2.74 9.99 24.67
C ASN A 110 3.41 8.62 24.52
N LYS A 111 4.59 8.50 23.91
CA LYS A 111 5.30 7.21 23.80
C LYS A 111 6.05 6.78 25.07
N ASN A 112 6.05 7.59 26.13
CA ASN A 112 6.29 7.08 27.48
C ASN A 112 5.06 6.38 28.08
N ILE A 113 3.93 6.32 27.38
CA ILE A 113 2.76 5.57 27.85
C ILE A 113 3.02 4.09 27.61
N ALA A 114 3.19 3.37 28.71
CA ALA A 114 3.09 1.92 28.81
C ALA A 114 2.17 1.37 27.71
N LYS A 115 2.65 0.42 26.90
CA LYS A 115 1.84 -0.30 25.91
C LYS A 115 0.57 -0.76 26.62
N ASN A 116 -0.55 -0.07 26.39
CA ASN A 116 -1.79 -0.38 27.07
C ASN A 116 -2.28 -1.71 26.50
N ILE A 117 -2.00 -2.79 27.23
CA ILE A 117 -2.27 -4.18 26.86
C ILE A 117 -3.74 -4.31 26.46
N LYS A 118 -4.67 -3.62 27.15
CA LYS A 118 -6.10 -3.60 26.82
C LYS A 118 -6.36 -3.08 25.41
N LYS A 119 -5.73 -1.97 25.00
CA LYS A 119 -5.88 -1.40 23.65
C LYS A 119 -5.30 -2.33 22.57
N GLN A 120 -4.23 -3.05 22.87
CA GLN A 120 -3.65 -4.04 21.96
C GLN A 120 -4.54 -5.28 21.81
N ILE A 121 -5.09 -5.78 22.92
CA ILE A 121 -6.05 -6.90 22.90
C ILE A 121 -7.30 -6.52 22.11
N ILE A 122 -7.89 -5.34 22.33
CA ILE A 122 -9.07 -4.89 21.58
C ILE A 122 -8.78 -4.81 20.08
N LYS A 123 -7.63 -4.24 19.68
CA LYS A 123 -7.20 -4.23 18.28
C LYS A 123 -7.05 -5.64 17.71
N PHE A 124 -6.47 -6.55 18.48
CA PHE A 124 -6.26 -7.93 18.06
C PHE A 124 -7.60 -8.67 17.87
N VAL A 125 -8.51 -8.57 18.83
CA VAL A 125 -9.86 -9.17 18.75
C VAL A 125 -10.63 -8.59 17.58
N PHE A 126 -10.65 -7.26 17.42
CA PHE A 126 -11.33 -6.61 16.32
C PHE A 126 -10.75 -7.02 14.96
N GLY A 127 -9.43 -7.08 14.84
CA GLY A 127 -8.78 -7.54 13.63
C GLY A 127 -9.03 -9.02 13.32
N LEU A 128 -9.04 -9.88 14.34
CA LEU A 128 -9.40 -11.30 14.18
C LEU A 128 -10.85 -11.48 13.73
N LEU A 129 -11.80 -10.67 14.24
CA LEU A 129 -13.19 -10.70 13.77
C LEU A 129 -13.25 -10.45 12.27
N PHE A 130 -12.53 -9.46 11.74
CA PHE A 130 -12.48 -9.20 10.30
C PHE A 130 -11.83 -10.33 9.50
N ILE A 131 -10.78 -10.96 10.03
CA ILE A 131 -10.14 -12.13 9.39
C ILE A 131 -11.11 -13.32 9.37
N ILE A 132 -11.81 -13.59 10.48
CA ILE A 132 -12.81 -14.67 10.56
C ILE A 132 -13.98 -14.37 9.62
N SER A 133 -14.49 -13.13 9.60
CA SER A 133 -15.52 -12.71 8.65
C SER A 133 -15.07 -12.88 7.21
N PHE A 134 -13.81 -12.60 6.88
CA PHE A 134 -13.25 -12.91 5.57
C PHE A 134 -13.33 -14.41 5.24
N PHE A 135 -12.94 -15.30 6.15
CA PHE A 135 -13.08 -16.74 5.95
C PHE A 135 -14.54 -17.19 5.83
N LEU A 136 -15.44 -16.64 6.65
CA LEU A 136 -16.87 -16.94 6.58
C LEU A 136 -17.48 -16.48 5.25
N LEU A 137 -17.09 -15.30 4.75
CA LEU A 137 -17.49 -14.85 3.41
C LEU A 137 -17.04 -15.85 2.34
N ILE A 138 -15.83 -16.44 2.47
CA ILE A 138 -15.33 -17.43 1.50
C ILE A 138 -16.16 -18.72 1.53
N ILE A 139 -16.60 -19.14 2.70
CA ILE A 139 -17.32 -20.41 2.86
C ILE A 139 -18.80 -20.27 2.47
N PHE A 140 -19.45 -19.16 2.84
CA PHE A 140 -20.91 -19.05 2.81
C PHE A 140 -21.49 -18.20 1.67
N ASN A 141 -20.69 -17.40 0.97
CA ASN A 141 -21.19 -16.49 -0.07
C ASN A 141 -20.67 -16.83 -1.47
N ASN A 142 -21.44 -16.43 -2.49
CA ASN A 142 -21.08 -16.59 -3.90
C ASN A 142 -19.75 -15.90 -4.26
N THR A 143 -19.05 -16.45 -5.24
CA THR A 143 -17.74 -16.02 -5.73
C THR A 143 -17.65 -14.53 -6.08
N GLU A 144 -18.73 -13.93 -6.59
CA GLU A 144 -18.76 -12.51 -6.96
C GLU A 144 -18.71 -11.55 -5.76
N VAL A 145 -19.49 -11.83 -4.71
CA VAL A 145 -19.48 -11.06 -3.44
C VAL A 145 -18.13 -11.20 -2.75
N LEU A 146 -17.52 -12.37 -2.91
CA LEU A 146 -16.25 -12.77 -2.34
C LEU A 146 -15.07 -11.94 -2.81
N TYR A 147 -14.98 -11.66 -4.10
CA TYR A 147 -13.89 -10.86 -4.65
C TYR A 147 -13.98 -9.38 -4.24
N LEU A 148 -15.20 -8.84 -4.04
CA LEU A 148 -15.41 -7.42 -3.71
C LEU A 148 -15.26 -7.13 -2.21
N PHE A 149 -15.91 -7.94 -1.36
CA PHE A 149 -15.90 -7.71 0.08
C PHE A 149 -14.84 -8.51 0.82
N GLY A 150 -14.45 -9.69 0.32
CA GLY A 150 -13.44 -10.51 0.98
C GLY A 150 -12.08 -9.80 1.07
N GLY A 151 -11.64 -9.18 -0.02
CA GLY A 151 -10.40 -8.40 -0.03
C GLY A 151 -10.38 -7.25 0.98
N ILE A 152 -11.48 -6.48 1.06
CA ILE A 152 -11.61 -5.35 1.99
C ILE A 152 -11.54 -5.83 3.45
N PHE A 153 -12.25 -6.91 3.78
CA PHE A 153 -12.23 -7.49 5.14
C PHE A 153 -10.83 -7.99 5.52
N LEU A 154 -10.14 -8.64 4.58
CA LEU A 154 -8.75 -9.07 4.78
C LEU A 154 -7.82 -7.87 5.05
N ILE A 155 -7.92 -6.79 4.27
CA ILE A 155 -7.09 -5.59 4.44
C ILE A 155 -7.35 -4.93 5.81
N ILE A 156 -8.61 -4.82 6.22
CA ILE A 156 -8.97 -4.26 7.54
C ILE A 156 -8.41 -5.15 8.65
N GLY A 157 -8.60 -6.46 8.56
CA GLY A 157 -8.07 -7.42 9.53
C GLY A 157 -6.55 -7.33 9.64
N LEU A 158 -5.84 -7.35 8.52
CA LEU A 158 -4.39 -7.19 8.47
C LEU A 158 -3.94 -5.83 9.04
N TYR A 159 -4.67 -4.74 8.78
CA TYR A 159 -4.32 -3.42 9.32
C TYR A 159 -4.23 -3.41 10.86
N PHE A 160 -5.05 -4.21 11.54
CA PHE A 160 -5.04 -4.29 13.00
C PHE A 160 -4.07 -5.34 13.56
N VAL A 161 -3.92 -6.50 12.90
CA VAL A 161 -3.21 -7.66 13.46
C VAL A 161 -1.75 -7.74 13.00
N LEU A 162 -1.45 -7.30 11.78
CA LEU A 162 -0.18 -7.62 11.10
C LEU A 162 1.07 -7.10 11.83
N GLU A 163 1.02 -5.92 12.43
CA GLU A 163 2.17 -5.38 13.20
C GLU A 163 2.51 -6.28 14.39
N MET A 164 1.49 -6.76 15.11
CA MET A 164 1.69 -7.67 16.25
C MET A 164 2.23 -9.02 15.78
N THR A 165 1.69 -9.53 14.66
CA THR A 165 2.15 -10.78 14.05
C THR A 165 3.61 -10.70 13.60
N ILE A 166 4.03 -9.61 12.95
CA ILE A 166 5.42 -9.41 12.53
C ILE A 166 6.36 -9.39 13.73
N VAL A 167 6.00 -8.68 14.81
CA VAL A 167 6.81 -8.66 16.05
C VAL A 167 6.92 -10.05 16.66
N PHE A 168 5.80 -10.78 16.75
CA PHE A 168 5.76 -12.12 17.32
C PHE A 168 6.61 -13.12 16.51
N ILE A 169 6.41 -13.16 15.19
CA ILE A 169 7.18 -14.00 14.27
C ILE A 169 8.68 -13.65 14.31
N SER A 170 9.02 -12.36 14.34
CA SER A 170 10.42 -11.93 14.42
C SER A 170 11.09 -12.39 15.71
N LYS A 171 10.38 -12.39 16.84
CA LYS A 171 10.92 -12.92 18.10
C LYS A 171 11.20 -14.42 18.04
N ILE A 172 10.33 -15.19 17.38
CA ILE A 172 10.53 -16.63 17.18
C ILE A 172 11.74 -16.86 16.29
N PHE A 173 11.78 -16.23 15.11
CA PHE A 173 12.90 -16.40 14.18
C PHE A 173 14.23 -15.92 14.76
N PHE A 174 14.25 -14.86 15.57
CA PHE A 174 15.47 -14.40 16.22
C PHE A 174 16.08 -15.47 17.14
N LYS A 175 15.25 -16.25 17.83
CA LYS A 175 15.73 -17.38 18.66
C LYS A 175 16.35 -18.48 17.78
N CYS A 176 15.76 -18.77 16.63
CA CYS A 176 16.26 -19.81 15.72
C CYS A 176 17.55 -19.40 15.00
N PHE A 177 17.69 -18.12 14.65
CA PHE A 177 18.79 -17.62 13.81
C PHE A 177 19.79 -16.74 14.57
N SER A 178 19.82 -16.80 15.90
CA SER A 178 20.67 -15.96 16.77
C SER A 178 22.15 -16.00 16.37
N ASN A 179 22.64 -17.17 15.96
CA ASN A 179 24.04 -17.42 15.63
C ASN A 179 24.47 -16.84 14.27
N PHE A 180 23.54 -16.50 13.37
CA PHE A 180 23.86 -15.98 12.05
C PHE A 180 23.67 -14.46 12.02
N PHE A 181 24.76 -13.69 12.10
CA PHE A 181 24.72 -12.22 12.15
C PHE A 181 23.79 -11.59 11.09
N PHE A 182 23.87 -12.06 9.84
CA PHE A 182 23.03 -11.53 8.76
C PHE A 182 21.54 -11.72 9.04
N ALA A 183 21.14 -12.91 9.50
CA ALA A 183 19.75 -13.21 9.79
C ALA A 183 19.30 -12.55 11.10
N SER A 184 20.06 -12.70 12.20
CA SER A 184 19.72 -12.15 13.51
C SER A 184 19.62 -10.63 13.50
N SER A 185 20.58 -9.92 12.87
CA SER A 185 20.53 -8.46 12.71
C SER A 185 19.34 -8.03 11.84
N SER A 186 19.04 -8.76 10.76
CA SER A 186 17.90 -8.46 9.89
C SER A 186 16.57 -8.61 10.60
N ILE A 187 16.39 -9.72 11.31
CA ILE A 187 15.16 -10.01 12.05
C ILE A 187 14.97 -9.00 13.19
N LYS A 188 16.03 -8.67 13.93
CA LYS A 188 15.97 -7.61 14.97
C LYS A 188 15.57 -6.26 14.41
N ASN A 189 16.07 -5.91 13.23
CA ASN A 189 15.74 -4.65 12.61
C ASN A 189 14.29 -4.61 12.08
N ILE A 190 13.78 -5.74 11.58
CA ILE A 190 12.36 -5.90 11.22
C ILE A 190 11.48 -5.79 12.48
N GLU A 191 11.86 -6.41 13.60
CA GLU A 191 11.18 -6.27 14.89
C GLU A 191 11.11 -4.80 15.34
N PHE A 192 12.23 -4.09 15.27
CA PHE A 192 12.31 -2.68 15.68
C PHE A 192 11.50 -1.75 14.78
N ASN A 193 11.51 -2.00 13.46
CA ASN A 193 10.80 -1.20 12.46
C ASN A 193 9.44 -1.81 12.06
N ALA A 194 8.86 -2.68 12.90
CA ALA A 194 7.67 -3.47 12.55
C ALA A 194 6.50 -2.61 12.05
N SER A 195 6.26 -1.45 12.65
CA SER A 195 5.19 -0.54 12.20
C SER A 195 5.39 -0.03 10.77
N LEU A 196 6.63 0.27 10.38
CA LEU A 196 6.95 0.71 9.02
C LEU A 196 6.88 -0.46 8.04
N VAL A 197 7.45 -1.61 8.41
CA VAL A 197 7.40 -2.85 7.60
C VAL A 197 5.95 -3.28 7.36
N THR A 198 5.10 -3.22 8.38
CA THR A 198 3.65 -3.49 8.29
C THR A 198 2.98 -2.60 7.26
N LYS A 199 3.24 -1.28 7.31
CA LYS A 199 2.66 -0.33 6.35
C LYS A 199 3.08 -0.63 4.92
N ILE A 200 4.33 -1.06 4.69
CA ILE A 200 4.80 -1.49 3.37
C ILE A 200 4.06 -2.75 2.93
N ILE A 201 4.03 -3.80 3.77
CA ILE A 201 3.35 -5.07 3.42
C ILE A 201 1.87 -4.85 3.13
N LEU A 202 1.16 -4.08 3.95
CA LEU A 202 -0.26 -3.75 3.73
C LEU A 202 -0.48 -3.05 2.39
N LEU A 203 0.46 -2.19 2.00
CA LEU A 203 0.38 -1.47 0.74
C LEU A 203 0.50 -2.42 -0.45
N LEU A 204 1.47 -3.34 -0.38
CA LEU A 204 1.71 -4.37 -1.39
C LEU A 204 0.55 -5.35 -1.51
N VAL A 205 0.02 -5.82 -0.38
CA VAL A 205 -1.12 -6.75 -0.36
C VAL A 205 -2.37 -6.06 -0.91
N ASN A 206 -2.59 -4.79 -0.56
CA ASN A 206 -3.74 -4.04 -1.04
C ASN A 206 -3.75 -3.86 -2.57
N SER A 207 -2.60 -3.56 -3.18
CA SER A 207 -2.53 -3.45 -4.64
C SER A 207 -2.85 -4.79 -5.33
N MET A 208 -2.37 -5.88 -4.76
CA MET A 208 -2.60 -7.23 -5.31
C MET A 208 -4.06 -7.65 -5.23
N ILE A 209 -4.72 -7.35 -4.11
CA ILE A 209 -6.16 -7.61 -3.94
C ILE A 209 -6.99 -6.83 -4.96
N PHE A 210 -6.69 -5.55 -5.20
CA PHE A 210 -7.42 -4.74 -6.17
C PHE A 210 -7.20 -5.20 -7.62
N LEU A 211 -5.97 -5.60 -7.98
CA LEU A 211 -5.70 -6.16 -9.30
C LEU A 211 -6.45 -7.48 -9.51
N ASN A 212 -6.44 -8.35 -8.50
CA ASN A 212 -7.16 -9.61 -8.52
C ASN A 212 -8.68 -9.38 -8.70
N PHE A 213 -9.26 -8.46 -7.93
CA PHE A 213 -10.67 -8.07 -8.09
C PHE A 213 -10.98 -7.63 -9.53
N SER A 214 -10.19 -6.72 -10.08
CA SER A 214 -10.48 -6.18 -11.40
C SER A 214 -10.31 -7.21 -12.53
N THR A 215 -9.28 -8.07 -12.45
CA THR A 215 -9.04 -9.12 -13.45
C THR A 215 -10.02 -10.29 -13.37
N ASN A 216 -10.44 -10.72 -12.17
CA ASN A 216 -11.31 -11.87 -12.00
C ASN A 216 -12.80 -11.54 -11.94
N VAL A 217 -13.18 -10.31 -11.59
CA VAL A 217 -14.59 -9.90 -11.51
C VAL A 217 -14.96 -9.06 -12.71
N ILE A 218 -14.31 -7.91 -12.86
CA ILE A 218 -14.77 -6.91 -13.83
C ILE A 218 -14.58 -7.40 -15.27
N ASN A 219 -13.48 -8.09 -15.55
CA ASN A 219 -13.24 -8.64 -16.88
C ASN A 219 -14.05 -9.93 -17.18
N LYS A 220 -14.47 -10.69 -16.17
CA LYS A 220 -15.29 -11.91 -16.37
C LYS A 220 -16.78 -11.62 -16.46
N MET A 221 -17.26 -10.52 -15.86
CA MET A 221 -18.65 -10.09 -15.97
C MET A 221 -19.12 -9.93 -17.42
N GLY A 222 -18.23 -9.67 -18.38
CA GLY A 222 -18.56 -9.58 -19.81
C GLY A 222 -18.49 -10.87 -20.61
N VAL A 223 -18.17 -12.03 -20.01
CA VAL A 223 -17.96 -13.31 -20.71
C VAL A 223 -19.07 -14.33 -20.43
N ALA A 224 -19.92 -14.10 -19.42
CA ALA A 224 -21.11 -14.92 -19.23
C ALA A 224 -22.14 -14.59 -20.31
N ASN A 225 -22.60 -15.62 -21.05
CA ASN A 225 -23.60 -15.58 -22.11
C ASN A 225 -24.93 -14.94 -21.64
N TYR A 226 -24.96 -13.61 -21.52
CA TYR A 226 -26.20 -12.85 -21.48
C TYR A 226 -26.53 -12.50 -22.92
N ASP A 227 -27.51 -13.21 -23.46
CA ASP A 227 -28.05 -13.05 -24.81
C ASP A 227 -28.18 -11.58 -25.21
N ILE A 228 -27.91 -11.34 -26.49
CA ILE A 228 -27.92 -10.08 -27.21
C ILE A 228 -29.12 -9.22 -26.77
N ASN A 229 -28.88 -8.30 -25.84
CA ASN A 229 -29.83 -7.30 -25.38
C ASN A 229 -29.08 -6.05 -24.94
N GLN A 230 -29.80 -4.93 -24.73
CA GLN A 230 -29.30 -3.59 -24.35
C GLN A 230 -28.25 -3.56 -23.21
N ASN A 231 -28.08 -4.65 -22.46
CA ASN A 231 -27.05 -4.85 -21.45
C ASN A 231 -25.62 -5.09 -22.00
N THR A 232 -25.44 -5.43 -23.28
CA THR A 232 -24.11 -5.67 -23.87
C THR A 232 -23.26 -4.40 -23.94
N GLN A 233 -23.85 -3.23 -24.24
CA GLN A 233 -23.16 -1.94 -24.21
C GLN A 233 -22.77 -1.55 -22.77
N TYR A 234 -23.67 -1.79 -21.81
CA TYR A 234 -23.41 -1.55 -20.38
C TYR A 234 -22.27 -2.44 -19.85
N LEU A 235 -22.27 -3.73 -20.20
CA LEU A 235 -21.21 -4.68 -19.87
C LEU A 235 -19.86 -4.29 -20.50
N ASN A 236 -19.84 -3.89 -21.77
CA ASN A 236 -18.63 -3.38 -22.41
C ASN A 236 -18.10 -2.10 -21.74
N GLY A 237 -19.00 -1.24 -21.26
CA GLY A 237 -18.66 -0.08 -20.43
C GLY A 237 -18.02 -0.47 -19.10
N LEU A 238 -18.57 -1.46 -18.40
CA LEU A 238 -17.99 -2.00 -17.16
C LEU A 238 -16.62 -2.66 -17.39
N MET A 239 -16.45 -3.44 -18.45
CA MET A 239 -15.16 -4.05 -18.81
C MET A 239 -14.09 -2.99 -19.12
N PHE A 240 -14.48 -1.93 -19.84
CA PHE A 240 -13.60 -0.82 -20.10
C PHE A 240 -13.23 -0.07 -18.79
N LEU A 241 -14.20 0.16 -17.90
CA LEU A 241 -13.95 0.76 -16.59
C LEU A 241 -13.00 -0.10 -15.75
N GLY A 242 -13.15 -1.42 -15.76
CA GLY A 242 -12.23 -2.36 -15.09
C GLY A 242 -10.81 -2.31 -15.65
N SER A 243 -10.68 -2.31 -16.98
CA SER A 243 -9.41 -2.18 -17.67
C SER A 243 -8.72 -0.84 -17.37
N TYR A 244 -9.50 0.25 -17.32
CA TYR A 244 -9.01 1.58 -16.96
C TYR A 244 -8.58 1.66 -15.50
N LEU A 245 -9.41 1.18 -14.58
CA LEU A 245 -9.08 1.09 -13.16
C LEU A 245 -7.80 0.27 -12.96
N ASN A 246 -7.62 -0.84 -13.68
CA ASN A 246 -6.39 -1.62 -13.65
C ASN A 246 -5.15 -0.80 -13.99
N ILE A 247 -5.18 -0.06 -15.10
CA ILE A 247 -4.04 0.77 -15.51
C ILE A 247 -3.73 1.82 -14.44
N VAL A 248 -4.75 2.51 -13.93
CA VAL A 248 -4.60 3.51 -12.87
C VAL A 248 -4.04 2.87 -11.59
N PHE A 249 -4.55 1.71 -11.19
CA PHE A 249 -4.08 0.98 -10.01
C PHE A 249 -2.65 0.49 -10.15
N ILE A 250 -2.26 -0.08 -11.29
CA ILE A 250 -0.87 -0.54 -11.54
C ILE A 250 0.08 0.66 -11.49
N SER A 251 -0.28 1.75 -12.17
CA SER A 251 0.52 2.99 -12.19
C SER A 251 0.72 3.56 -10.78
N PHE A 252 -0.36 3.65 -10.01
CA PHE A 252 -0.32 4.14 -8.64
C PHE A 252 0.47 3.19 -7.73
N THR A 253 0.25 1.89 -7.85
CA THR A 253 0.96 0.85 -7.09
C THR A 253 2.47 0.96 -7.31
N LEU A 254 2.93 1.14 -8.54
CA LEU A 254 4.34 1.30 -8.87
C LEU A 254 4.97 2.54 -8.21
N VAL A 255 4.30 3.68 -8.28
CA VAL A 255 4.78 4.92 -7.63
C VAL A 255 4.88 4.74 -6.11
N VAL A 256 3.88 4.08 -5.53
CA VAL A 256 3.82 3.89 -4.08
C VAL A 256 4.81 2.83 -3.59
N LEU A 257 5.04 1.77 -4.37
CA LEU A 257 6.10 0.78 -4.21
C LEU A 257 7.47 1.44 -4.12
N VAL A 258 7.84 2.21 -5.14
CA VAL A 258 9.14 2.89 -5.22
C VAL A 258 9.31 3.84 -4.03
N ASN A 259 8.30 4.66 -3.75
CA ASN A 259 8.35 5.58 -2.60
C ASN A 259 8.47 4.85 -1.26
N GLY A 260 7.68 3.79 -1.05
CA GLY A 260 7.71 3.00 0.19
C GLY A 260 9.07 2.35 0.44
N PHE A 261 9.71 1.81 -0.60
CA PHE A 261 11.03 1.21 -0.49
C PHE A 261 12.15 2.23 -0.33
N LEU A 262 12.11 3.37 -1.04
CA LEU A 262 13.06 4.46 -0.83
C LEU A 262 12.99 5.00 0.60
N MET A 263 11.77 5.13 1.12
CA MET A 263 11.49 5.50 2.51
C MET A 263 12.07 4.49 3.50
N TYR A 264 11.92 3.19 3.23
CA TYR A 264 12.55 2.16 4.05
C TYR A 264 14.07 2.23 4.00
N LEU A 265 14.67 2.35 2.81
CA LEU A 265 16.12 2.51 2.65
C LEU A 265 16.66 3.72 3.41
N LYS A 266 15.91 4.83 3.43
CA LYS A 266 16.25 6.03 4.22
C LYS A 266 16.21 5.75 5.72
N SER A 267 15.23 4.98 6.20
CA SER A 267 15.15 4.59 7.62
C SER A 267 16.36 3.73 8.06
N LEU A 268 16.95 2.96 7.13
CA LEU A 268 18.13 2.13 7.38
C LEU A 268 19.45 2.92 7.42
N GLU A 269 19.49 4.18 6.99
CA GLU A 269 20.76 4.93 6.87
C GLU A 269 21.47 5.15 8.20
N LYS A 270 20.72 5.57 9.23
CA LYS A 270 21.28 5.82 10.56
C LYS A 270 21.88 4.53 11.14
N GLU A 271 21.22 3.40 10.95
CA GLU A 271 21.69 2.10 11.42
C GLU A 271 22.88 1.59 10.60
N ASN A 272 22.83 1.73 9.27
CA ASN A 272 23.96 1.39 8.40
C ASN A 272 25.21 2.20 8.76
N ASN A 273 25.06 3.48 9.10
CA ASN A 273 26.17 4.32 9.58
C ASN A 273 26.71 3.82 10.93
N LEU A 274 25.82 3.41 11.85
CA LEU A 274 26.24 2.83 13.13
C LEU A 274 27.02 1.53 12.92
N LEU A 275 26.56 0.65 12.03
CA LEU A 275 27.30 -0.57 11.66
C LEU A 275 28.64 -0.27 10.99
N ARG A 276 28.73 0.79 10.18
CA ARG A 276 30.01 1.26 9.64
C ARG A 276 30.96 1.70 10.75
N ASN A 277 30.46 2.42 11.75
CA ASN A 277 31.27 2.84 12.91
C ASN A 277 31.72 1.64 13.77
N LEU A 278 30.92 0.57 13.82
CA LEU A 278 31.28 -0.70 14.46
C LEU A 278 32.22 -1.58 13.61
N GLY A 279 32.71 -1.10 12.47
CA GLY A 279 33.71 -1.79 11.65
C GLY A 279 33.16 -2.72 10.56
N PHE A 280 31.85 -2.77 10.32
CA PHE A 280 31.29 -3.62 9.26
C PHE A 280 31.59 -3.08 7.86
N THR A 281 31.93 -3.99 6.93
CA THR A 281 32.16 -3.63 5.52
C THR A 281 30.87 -3.25 4.81
N ARG A 282 30.95 -2.38 3.80
CA ARG A 282 29.78 -1.99 2.99
C ARG A 282 29.09 -3.19 2.35
N ASN A 283 29.85 -4.19 1.94
CA ASN A 283 29.31 -5.41 1.35
C ASN A 283 28.49 -6.22 2.37
N LYS A 284 28.98 -6.38 3.61
CA LYS A 284 28.21 -7.04 4.68
C LYS A 284 26.89 -6.30 4.95
N ILE A 285 26.92 -4.97 4.98
CA ILE A 285 25.71 -4.16 5.19
C ILE A 285 24.74 -4.29 4.01
N PHE A 286 25.25 -4.33 2.77
CA PHE A 286 24.45 -4.53 1.56
C PHE A 286 23.74 -5.90 1.56
N PHE A 287 24.45 -6.99 1.83
CA PHE A 287 23.85 -8.33 1.92
C PHE A 287 22.80 -8.43 3.02
N ARG A 288 23.02 -7.76 4.16
CA ARG A 288 22.02 -7.64 5.22
C ARG A 288 20.75 -6.94 4.71
N THR A 289 20.89 -5.81 4.02
CA THR A 289 19.74 -5.09 3.45
C THR A 289 19.00 -5.95 2.41
N LEU A 290 19.72 -6.62 1.50
CA LEU A 290 19.10 -7.56 0.55
C LEU A 290 18.29 -8.65 1.26
N PHE A 291 18.83 -9.23 2.33
CA PHE A 291 18.14 -10.25 3.11
C PHE A 291 16.87 -9.70 3.78
N GLN A 292 16.91 -8.50 4.36
CA GLN A 292 15.73 -7.83 4.93
C GLN A 292 14.63 -7.62 3.88
N PHE A 293 14.97 -7.12 2.69
CA PHE A 293 14.02 -6.93 1.60
C PHE A 293 13.42 -8.26 1.13
N THR A 294 14.22 -9.33 1.08
CA THR A 294 13.76 -10.68 0.74
C THR A 294 12.76 -11.21 1.77
N LEU A 295 12.99 -11.00 3.07
CA LEU A 295 12.03 -11.37 4.12
C LEU A 295 10.71 -10.61 4.00
N ILE A 296 10.75 -9.31 3.72
CA ILE A 296 9.55 -8.49 3.49
C ILE A 296 8.78 -9.00 2.26
N TRP A 297 9.50 -9.33 1.19
CA TRP A 297 8.90 -9.88 -0.03
C TRP A 297 8.23 -11.25 0.20
N ILE A 298 8.87 -12.15 0.95
CA ILE A 298 8.28 -13.45 1.33
C ILE A 298 6.98 -13.24 2.12
N ALA A 299 6.96 -12.30 3.08
CA ALA A 299 5.76 -11.98 3.84
C ALA A 299 4.65 -11.37 2.96
N TYR A 300 5.01 -10.57 1.96
CA TYR A 300 4.07 -10.04 0.97
C TYR A 300 3.46 -11.15 0.10
N ILE A 301 4.28 -12.08 -0.40
CA ILE A 301 3.79 -13.22 -1.20
C ILE A 301 2.79 -14.04 -0.41
N SER A 302 3.16 -14.45 0.80
CA SER A 302 2.32 -15.34 1.60
C SER A 302 0.95 -14.72 1.84
N LEU A 303 0.89 -13.43 2.17
CA LEU A 303 -0.37 -12.73 2.41
C LEU A 303 -1.19 -12.45 1.14
N SER A 304 -0.55 -12.19 0.00
CA SER A 304 -1.25 -11.84 -1.25
C SER A 304 -1.97 -13.03 -1.88
N PHE A 305 -1.45 -14.24 -1.72
CA PHE A 305 -2.06 -15.44 -2.31
C PHE A 305 -3.07 -16.16 -1.41
N VAL A 306 -3.07 -15.90 -0.09
CA VAL A 306 -3.98 -16.58 0.86
C VAL A 306 -5.42 -16.56 0.37
N GLY A 307 -5.95 -15.38 0.02
CA GLY A 307 -7.35 -15.29 -0.40
C GLY A 307 -7.66 -16.03 -1.69
N THR A 308 -6.76 -15.98 -2.67
CA THR A 308 -7.01 -16.60 -3.97
C THR A 308 -6.89 -18.12 -3.94
N ILE A 309 -5.90 -18.62 -3.20
CA ILE A 309 -5.73 -20.06 -2.97
C ILE A 309 -6.96 -20.61 -2.24
N LEU A 310 -7.44 -19.91 -1.19
CA LEU A 310 -8.62 -20.34 -0.44
C LEU A 310 -9.90 -20.36 -1.29
N ILE A 311 -10.15 -19.31 -2.08
CA ILE A 311 -11.31 -19.27 -2.99
C ILE A 311 -11.23 -20.42 -3.99
N SER A 312 -10.06 -20.65 -4.59
CA SER A 312 -9.89 -21.71 -5.57
C SER A 312 -10.08 -23.12 -4.98
N ILE A 313 -9.58 -23.37 -3.77
CA ILE A 313 -9.75 -24.67 -3.10
C ILE A 313 -11.22 -24.91 -2.73
N ILE A 314 -11.88 -23.92 -2.12
CA ILE A 314 -13.25 -24.07 -1.60
C ILE A 314 -14.28 -24.15 -2.73
N TRP A 315 -14.15 -23.32 -3.75
CA TRP A 315 -15.11 -23.24 -4.85
C TRP A 315 -14.72 -24.04 -6.09
N LYS A 316 -13.57 -24.74 -6.06
CA LYS A 316 -12.98 -25.44 -7.22
C LYS A 316 -12.85 -24.55 -8.46
N ASP A 317 -12.67 -23.25 -8.26
CA ASP A 317 -12.55 -22.29 -9.36
C ASP A 317 -11.15 -22.37 -9.99
N GLN A 318 -11.04 -23.16 -11.06
CA GLN A 318 -9.82 -23.31 -11.86
C GLN A 318 -9.48 -22.03 -12.65
N SER A 319 -10.47 -21.17 -12.91
CA SER A 319 -10.27 -19.91 -13.64
C SER A 319 -9.63 -18.82 -12.78
N ALA A 320 -9.64 -18.97 -11.45
CA ALA A 320 -8.82 -18.17 -10.55
C ALA A 320 -7.34 -18.59 -10.61
N LEU A 321 -7.07 -19.88 -10.84
CA LEU A 321 -5.70 -20.42 -10.94
C LEU A 321 -5.03 -20.06 -12.27
N SER A 322 -5.78 -19.91 -13.36
CA SER A 322 -5.21 -19.57 -14.67
C SER A 322 -4.51 -18.20 -14.68
N ASN A 323 -4.98 -17.27 -13.82
CA ASN A 323 -4.40 -15.94 -13.65
C ASN A 323 -3.19 -15.88 -12.70
N ILE A 324 -2.84 -16.99 -12.02
CA ILE A 324 -1.66 -17.07 -11.14
C ILE A 324 -0.38 -16.73 -11.88
N LYS A 325 -0.25 -17.08 -13.16
CA LYS A 325 0.96 -16.78 -13.95
C LYS A 325 1.25 -15.28 -14.00
N TYR A 326 0.22 -14.46 -14.20
CA TYR A 326 0.35 -13.00 -14.22
C TYR A 326 0.69 -12.44 -12.83
N TRP A 327 0.12 -13.02 -11.77
CA TRP A 327 0.43 -12.60 -10.39
C TRP A 327 1.85 -12.97 -9.97
N ILE A 328 2.34 -14.13 -10.38
CA ILE A 328 3.74 -14.53 -10.17
C ILE A 328 4.67 -13.53 -10.87
N LEU A 329 4.37 -13.16 -12.12
CA LEU A 329 5.17 -12.20 -12.87
C LEU A 329 5.25 -10.84 -12.17
N GLU A 330 4.12 -10.31 -11.70
CA GLU A 330 4.10 -9.04 -10.97
C GLU A 330 4.86 -9.09 -9.65
N ILE A 331 4.76 -10.18 -8.89
CA ILE A 331 5.52 -10.38 -7.65
C ILE A 331 7.03 -10.38 -7.91
N PHE A 332 7.47 -10.97 -9.03
CA PHE A 332 8.86 -10.91 -9.46
C PHE A 332 9.26 -9.51 -9.93
N VAL A 333 8.38 -8.76 -10.57
CA VAL A 333 8.62 -7.35 -10.91
C VAL A 333 8.80 -6.52 -9.64
N VAL A 334 7.96 -6.71 -8.63
CA VAL A 334 8.11 -6.05 -7.31
C VAL A 334 9.46 -6.38 -6.69
N PHE A 335 9.86 -7.65 -6.69
CA PHE A 335 11.17 -8.08 -6.21
C PHE A 335 12.32 -7.42 -6.99
N PHE A 336 12.21 -7.38 -8.32
CA PHE A 336 13.23 -6.80 -9.18
C PHE A 336 13.39 -5.30 -8.92
N ILE A 337 12.28 -4.57 -8.76
CA ILE A 337 12.30 -3.15 -8.36
C ILE A 337 12.99 -2.98 -7.00
N MET A 338 12.66 -3.82 -6.01
CA MET A 338 13.32 -3.80 -4.70
C MET A 338 14.84 -3.98 -4.80
N LEU A 339 15.28 -4.95 -5.59
CA LEU A 339 16.70 -5.24 -5.82
C LEU A 339 17.41 -4.07 -6.51
N ILE A 340 16.81 -3.50 -7.56
CA ILE A 340 17.34 -2.34 -8.27
C ILE A 340 17.53 -1.16 -7.31
N LEU A 341 16.52 -0.83 -6.50
CA LEU A 341 16.60 0.28 -5.55
C LEU A 341 17.70 0.06 -4.50
N CYS A 342 17.85 -1.18 -4.01
CA CYS A 342 18.95 -1.53 -3.12
C CYS A 342 20.32 -1.32 -3.79
N PHE A 343 20.45 -1.77 -5.05
CA PHE A 343 21.70 -1.65 -5.81
C PHE A 343 22.05 -0.19 -6.10
N ILE A 344 21.09 0.62 -6.58
CA ILE A 344 21.29 2.06 -6.83
C ILE A 344 21.74 2.78 -5.56
N ASN A 345 21.10 2.50 -4.42
CA ASN A 345 21.46 3.11 -3.14
C ASN A 345 22.87 2.71 -2.67
N TRP A 346 23.24 1.44 -2.85
CA TRP A 346 24.60 0.96 -2.54
C TRP A 346 25.64 1.62 -3.44
N PHE A 347 25.38 1.68 -4.75
CA PHE A 347 26.28 2.27 -5.75
C PHE A 347 26.48 3.78 -5.51
N TYR A 348 25.40 4.53 -5.27
CA TYR A 348 25.47 5.95 -4.93
C TYR A 348 26.33 6.22 -3.70
N LYS A 349 26.18 5.39 -2.65
CA LYS A 349 26.99 5.49 -1.41
C LYS A 349 28.43 5.04 -1.60
N ALA A 350 28.67 4.11 -2.51
CA ALA A 350 30.02 3.69 -2.87
C ALA A 350 30.80 4.85 -3.52
N ILE A 351 30.13 5.64 -4.37
CA ILE A 351 30.71 6.80 -5.06
C ILE A 351 30.86 8.00 -4.10
N LYS A 352 29.81 8.36 -3.36
CA LYS A 352 29.77 9.60 -2.56
C LYS A 352 30.71 9.60 -1.34
N ASN A 353 31.02 8.42 -0.81
CA ASN A 353 31.86 8.26 0.37
C ASN A 353 33.20 7.57 0.02
N LYS A 354 33.71 7.73 -1.20
CA LYS A 354 35.16 7.78 -1.43
C LYS A 354 35.63 9.16 -1.01
#